data_AF-A0A6P7GNI3-F1
#
_entry.id   AF-A0A6P7GNI3-F1
#
_cell.length_a   1.000
_cell.length_b   1.000
_cell.length_c   1.000
_cell.angle_alpha   90.00
_cell.angle_beta   90.00
_cell.angle_gamma   90.00
#
_symmetry.space_group_name_H-M   'P 1'
#
loop_
_entity.id
_entity.type
_entity.pdbx_description
1 polymer ?
#
loop_
_entity_poly.entity_id
_entity_poly.type
_entity_poly.pdbx_seq_one_letter_code
_entity_poly.pdbx_strand_id
1 'polypeptide(L)'
;MPVTGRLLNMTTELYQKCEGELLNTFFVSPSDNLCFHGKCSYYCDTSHAICGNPDTLEGSFAAFLPSSKVAPTKVWRHPWRRSYHKRRKAQWETDPNYCQLVREIPPYDKGRRLYDLMDMSVFDFLTGNMDRHHYETFKLFGNETFTLHLDHGRGFGKPHHDELTILAPVLQCCLLRQSTLETLLR
;
A
#
# COMPACT_ATOMS: atom_id res chain seq x y z
N MET A 1 -10.00 3.85 -0.98
CA MET A 1 -10.02 5.32 -1.00
C MET A 1 -10.20 5.79 -2.42
N PRO A 2 -11.13 6.72 -2.71
CA PRO A 2 -11.22 7.33 -4.03
C PRO A 2 -9.88 8.00 -4.38
N VAL A 3 -9.40 7.72 -5.59
CA VAL A 3 -8.16 8.27 -6.12
C VAL A 3 -8.39 8.67 -7.57
N THR A 4 -7.85 9.82 -7.97
CA THR A 4 -7.88 10.29 -9.36
C THR A 4 -6.48 10.68 -9.82
N GLY A 5 -6.20 10.51 -11.11
CA GLY A 5 -5.05 11.16 -11.74
C GLY A 5 -5.32 12.65 -11.96
N ARG A 6 -4.27 13.46 -11.93
CA ARG A 6 -4.33 14.90 -12.24
C ARG A 6 -2.98 15.40 -12.76
N LEU A 7 -3.03 16.25 -13.77
CA LEU A 7 -1.90 17.06 -14.22
C LEU A 7 -1.85 18.36 -13.41
N LEU A 8 -0.66 18.71 -12.95
CA LEU A 8 -0.37 19.88 -12.13
C LEU A 8 0.61 20.80 -12.84
N ASN A 9 0.40 22.11 -12.71
CA ASN A 9 1.45 23.08 -12.97
C ASN A 9 2.31 23.23 -11.70
N MET A 10 3.54 22.71 -11.75
CA MET A 10 4.47 22.68 -10.62
C MET A 10 4.81 24.08 -10.12
N THR A 11 4.87 25.07 -10.99
CA THR A 11 5.22 26.45 -10.63
C THR A 11 4.14 27.09 -9.76
N THR A 12 2.89 27.04 -10.22
CA THR A 12 1.76 27.77 -9.61
C THR A 12 1.06 26.99 -8.50
N GLU A 13 1.03 25.66 -8.61
CA GLU A 13 0.27 24.80 -7.69
C GLU A 13 1.15 24.17 -6.61
N LEU A 14 2.46 24.04 -6.84
CA LEU A 14 3.40 23.49 -5.86
C LEU A 14 4.39 24.55 -5.38
N TYR A 15 5.32 25.00 -6.22
CA TYR A 15 6.41 25.88 -5.83
C TYR A 15 5.94 27.16 -5.12
N GLN A 16 4.97 27.88 -5.70
CA GLN A 16 4.41 29.10 -5.11
C GLN A 16 3.54 28.87 -3.86
N LYS A 17 3.16 27.62 -3.56
CA LYS A 17 2.29 27.25 -2.44
C LYS A 17 3.03 26.50 -1.34
N CYS A 18 4.24 26.01 -1.61
CA CYS A 18 5.06 25.28 -0.67
C CYS A 18 5.82 26.22 0.26
N GLU A 19 5.99 25.80 1.50
CA GLU A 19 6.77 26.50 2.51
C GLU A 19 7.76 25.56 3.19
N GLY A 20 8.71 26.13 3.93
CA GLY A 20 9.64 25.38 4.76
C GLY A 20 10.58 24.47 3.97
N GLU A 21 10.79 23.26 4.48
CA GLU A 21 11.83 22.36 3.97
C GLU A 21 11.56 21.87 2.54
N LEU A 22 10.30 21.75 2.12
CA LEU A 22 9.95 21.32 0.76
C LEU A 22 10.38 22.36 -0.28
N LEU A 23 10.16 23.65 0.00
CA LEU A 23 10.52 24.75 -0.91
C LEU A 23 12.04 24.76 -1.22
N ASN A 24 12.86 24.44 -0.22
CA ASN A 24 14.32 24.39 -0.36
C ASN A 24 14.83 23.25 -1.25
N THR A 25 13.95 22.31 -1.64
CA THR A 25 14.32 21.17 -2.50
C THR A 25 14.07 21.40 -3.99
N PHE A 26 13.51 22.55 -4.36
CA PHE A 26 13.26 22.89 -5.76
C PHE A 26 14.53 23.41 -6.43
N PHE A 27 14.74 23.02 -7.69
CA PHE A 27 15.84 23.48 -8.53
C PHE A 27 15.51 23.33 -10.01
N VAL A 28 16.28 23.99 -10.87
CA VAL A 28 16.20 23.83 -12.33
C VAL A 28 17.29 22.87 -12.76
N SER A 29 16.90 21.82 -13.49
CA SER A 29 17.85 20.83 -14.04
C SER A 29 18.68 21.42 -15.19
N PRO A 30 19.81 20.79 -15.59
CA PRO A 30 20.57 21.20 -16.77
C PRO A 30 19.79 21.19 -18.08
N SER A 31 18.63 20.51 -18.11
CA SER A 31 17.70 20.47 -19.25
C SER A 31 16.59 21.51 -19.14
N ASP A 32 16.72 22.50 -18.26
CA ASP A 32 15.77 23.60 -18.04
C ASP A 32 14.38 23.18 -17.54
N ASN A 33 14.27 21.97 -16.97
CA ASN A 33 13.05 21.49 -16.32
C ASN A 33 13.04 21.87 -14.83
N LEU A 34 11.87 22.23 -14.31
CA LEU A 34 11.66 22.44 -12.88
C LEU A 34 11.57 21.09 -12.16
N CYS A 35 12.37 20.91 -11.12
CA CYS A 35 12.48 19.68 -10.35
C CYS A 35 12.37 19.93 -8.85
N PHE A 36 11.97 18.91 -8.09
CA PHE A 36 12.10 18.87 -6.64
C PHE A 36 12.28 17.43 -6.15
N HIS A 37 12.92 17.24 -5.00
CA HIS A 37 13.09 15.90 -4.41
C HIS A 37 12.38 15.72 -3.06
N GLY A 38 11.92 16.80 -2.42
CA GLY A 38 11.28 16.73 -1.10
C GLY A 38 12.19 16.16 -0.01
N LYS A 39 11.61 15.76 1.12
CA LYS A 39 12.36 15.21 2.24
C LYS A 39 11.72 13.94 2.77
N CYS A 40 12.38 12.81 2.50
CA CYS A 40 11.98 11.49 2.96
C CYS A 40 13.21 10.57 3.08
N SER A 41 13.01 9.37 3.59
CA SER A 41 14.10 8.41 3.82
C SER A 41 14.52 7.61 2.58
N TYR A 42 13.70 7.57 1.54
CA TYR A 42 13.91 6.68 0.40
C TYR A 42 13.75 7.44 -0.92
N TYR A 43 14.85 7.58 -1.66
CA TYR A 43 14.90 8.26 -2.96
C TYR A 43 14.45 9.74 -2.94
N CYS A 44 14.62 10.46 -1.82
CA CYS A 44 14.43 11.91 -1.75
C CYS A 44 15.78 12.64 -1.78
N ASP A 45 16.49 12.53 -2.89
CA ASP A 45 17.76 13.21 -3.17
C ASP A 45 17.79 13.74 -4.61
N THR A 46 18.80 14.55 -4.94
CA THR A 46 18.93 15.18 -6.26
C THR A 46 19.02 14.17 -7.41
N SER A 47 19.55 12.97 -7.19
CA SER A 47 19.69 11.95 -8.23
C SER A 47 18.38 11.23 -8.55
N HIS A 48 17.38 11.34 -7.67
CA HIS A 48 16.04 10.77 -7.83
C HIS A 48 14.94 11.85 -7.82
N ALA A 49 15.31 13.11 -8.12
CA ALA A 49 14.35 14.22 -8.14
C ALA A 49 13.24 14.00 -9.17
N ILE A 50 12.04 14.49 -8.83
CA ILE A 50 10.88 14.50 -9.70
C ILE A 50 10.92 15.79 -10.51
N CYS A 51 10.94 15.66 -11.84
CA CYS A 51 11.03 16.78 -12.77
C CYS A 51 9.79 16.83 -13.66
N GLY A 52 9.34 18.04 -13.97
CA GLY A 52 8.33 18.28 -15.00
C GLY A 52 8.92 18.29 -16.42
N ASN A 53 8.08 18.65 -17.39
CA ASN A 53 8.50 18.95 -18.75
C ASN A 53 7.69 20.12 -19.36
N PRO A 54 8.15 21.39 -19.23
CA PRO A 54 9.20 21.82 -18.32
C PRO A 54 8.74 21.89 -16.85
N ASP A 55 7.46 22.19 -16.62
CA ASP A 55 6.88 22.39 -15.27
C ASP A 55 5.51 21.73 -15.09
N THR A 56 5.11 20.83 -15.99
CA THR A 56 3.90 20.01 -15.83
C THR A 56 4.25 18.65 -15.25
N LEU A 57 3.50 18.21 -14.22
CA LEU A 57 3.70 16.93 -13.54
C LEU A 57 2.37 16.20 -13.36
N GLU A 58 2.34 14.93 -13.75
CA GLU A 58 1.22 14.03 -13.44
C GLU A 58 1.37 13.44 -12.04
N GLY A 59 0.28 13.38 -11.29
CA GLY A 59 0.24 12.79 -9.97
C GLY A 59 -1.07 12.10 -9.64
N SER A 60 -1.04 11.24 -8.62
CA SER A 60 -2.23 10.62 -8.05
C SER A 60 -2.73 11.42 -6.84
N PHE A 61 -4.03 11.65 -6.78
CA PHE A 61 -4.71 12.41 -5.74
C PHE A 61 -5.69 11.51 -5.01
N ALA A 62 -5.22 10.94 -3.90
CA ALA A 62 -6.05 10.14 -3.01
C ALA A 62 -6.81 11.05 -2.04
N ALA A 63 -8.12 10.85 -1.91
CA ALA A 63 -8.91 11.57 -0.92
C ALA A 63 -8.37 11.29 0.49
N PHE A 64 -8.35 12.31 1.35
CA PHE A 64 -7.98 12.12 2.75
C PHE A 64 -9.01 11.24 3.47
N LEU A 65 -8.52 10.35 4.34
CA LEU A 65 -9.37 9.75 5.36
C LEU A 65 -9.86 10.84 6.33
N PRO A 66 -11.02 10.65 6.98
CA PRO A 66 -11.45 11.56 8.02
C PRO A 66 -10.37 11.72 9.09
N SER A 67 -10.32 12.89 9.72
CA SER A 67 -9.34 13.16 10.79
C SER A 67 -9.38 12.06 11.85
N SER A 68 -8.21 11.69 12.37
CA SER A 68 -8.06 10.72 13.46
C SER A 68 -8.80 11.12 14.73
N LYS A 69 -9.14 12.41 14.90
CA LYS A 69 -9.99 12.91 15.99
C LYS A 69 -11.45 12.45 15.87
N VAL A 70 -11.94 12.25 14.64
CA VAL A 70 -13.33 11.88 14.35
C VAL A 70 -13.45 10.38 14.10
N ALA A 71 -12.55 9.81 13.31
CA ALA A 71 -12.55 8.38 12.96
C ALA A 71 -11.15 7.79 13.15
N PRO A 72 -10.74 7.48 14.38
CA PRO A 72 -9.40 6.96 14.64
C PRO A 72 -9.22 5.57 14.01
N THR A 73 -8.11 5.37 13.29
CA THR A 73 -7.74 4.07 12.74
C THR A 73 -6.85 3.28 13.71
N LYS A 74 -6.82 1.95 13.52
CA LYS A 74 -5.89 1.03 14.17
C LYS A 74 -5.09 0.34 13.09
N VAL A 75 -3.77 0.45 13.22
CA VAL A 75 -2.78 -0.27 12.41
C VAL A 75 -2.58 -1.66 12.99
N TRP A 76 -2.60 -2.66 12.12
CA TRP A 76 -2.36 -4.06 12.47
C TRP A 76 -1.17 -4.58 11.67
N ARG A 77 -0.31 -5.36 12.33
CA ARG A 77 0.75 -6.10 11.66
C ARG A 77 0.15 -7.27 10.89
N HIS A 78 0.47 -7.37 9.59
CA HIS A 78 -0.02 -8.45 8.75
C HIS A 78 0.64 -9.79 9.16
N PRO A 79 -0.08 -10.91 9.33
CA PRO A 79 0.52 -12.20 9.71
C PRO A 79 1.52 -12.70 8.67
N TRP A 80 1.19 -12.56 7.39
CA TRP A 80 2.08 -12.87 6.26
C TRP A 80 3.04 -11.73 5.90
N ARG A 81 3.36 -10.85 6.85
CA ARG A 81 4.35 -9.79 6.63
C ARG A 81 5.70 -10.43 6.24
N ARG A 82 6.32 -9.92 5.16
CA ARG A 82 7.67 -10.32 4.73
C ARG A 82 8.72 -9.98 5.79
N SER A 83 9.90 -10.59 5.69
CA SER A 83 11.00 -10.34 6.64
C SER A 83 11.59 -8.94 6.52
N TYR A 84 11.46 -8.30 5.34
CA TYR A 84 12.17 -7.06 4.97
C TYR A 84 13.69 -7.17 5.15
N HIS A 85 14.22 -8.38 4.96
CA HIS A 85 15.63 -8.68 5.17
C HIS A 85 16.14 -9.62 4.08
N LYS A 86 17.22 -9.24 3.40
CA LYS A 86 17.73 -9.91 2.19
C LYS A 86 18.01 -11.42 2.35
N ARG A 87 18.34 -11.87 3.56
CA ARG A 87 18.73 -13.27 3.85
C ARG A 87 17.81 -14.03 4.80
N ARG A 88 16.92 -13.32 5.51
CA ARG A 88 16.10 -13.96 6.55
C ARG A 88 14.74 -14.27 5.93
N LYS A 89 14.27 -15.49 6.09
CA LYS A 89 12.91 -15.86 5.71
C LYS A 89 11.92 -15.50 6.82
N ALA A 90 10.70 -15.17 6.46
CA ALA A 90 9.58 -15.06 7.38
C ALA A 90 9.05 -16.46 7.73
N GLN A 91 8.38 -16.59 8.88
CA GLN A 91 7.90 -17.89 9.37
C GLN A 91 6.94 -18.57 8.38
N TRP A 92 6.04 -17.80 7.75
CA TRP A 92 5.11 -18.31 6.75
C TRP A 92 5.78 -18.82 5.47
N GLU A 93 7.03 -18.43 5.19
CA GLU A 93 7.81 -18.94 4.04
C GLU A 93 8.45 -20.31 4.33
N THR A 94 8.52 -20.71 5.60
CA THR A 94 9.18 -21.95 6.03
C THR A 94 8.23 -22.97 6.64
N ASP A 95 7.08 -22.51 7.15
CA ASP A 95 6.07 -23.36 7.78
C ASP A 95 4.85 -23.51 6.86
N PRO A 96 4.61 -24.69 6.27
CA PRO A 96 3.43 -24.91 5.42
C PRO A 96 2.11 -24.88 6.20
N ASN A 97 2.14 -25.12 7.51
CA ASN A 97 0.96 -25.11 8.38
C ASN A 97 0.76 -23.76 9.09
N TYR A 98 1.47 -22.70 8.67
CA TYR A 98 1.46 -21.40 9.33
C TYR A 98 0.05 -20.83 9.57
N CYS A 99 -0.90 -21.05 8.65
CA CYS A 99 -2.27 -20.57 8.84
C CYS A 99 -3.00 -21.23 10.03
N GLN A 100 -2.66 -22.46 10.41
CA GLN A 100 -3.25 -23.11 11.59
C GLN A 100 -2.94 -22.31 12.86
N LEU A 101 -1.70 -21.84 13.00
CA LEU A 101 -1.30 -20.93 14.07
C LEU A 101 -2.03 -19.60 13.99
N VAL A 102 -2.15 -19.00 12.79
CA VAL A 102 -2.84 -17.72 12.62
C VAL A 102 -4.31 -17.81 13.05
N ARG A 103 -4.99 -18.92 12.74
CA ARG A 103 -6.40 -19.18 13.12
C ARG A 103 -6.63 -19.29 14.62
N GLU A 104 -5.60 -19.47 15.42
CA GLU A 104 -5.72 -19.51 16.89
C GLU A 104 -5.47 -18.15 17.55
N ILE A 105 -4.98 -17.16 16.78
CA ILE A 105 -4.54 -15.87 17.30
C ILE A 105 -5.64 -14.81 17.09
N PRO A 106 -6.07 -14.10 18.16
CA PRO A 106 -6.93 -12.93 18.01
C PRO A 106 -6.26 -11.82 17.17
N PRO A 107 -6.97 -11.17 16.23
CA PRO A 107 -8.41 -11.24 15.97
C PRO A 107 -8.80 -12.18 14.81
N TYR A 108 -7.93 -13.10 14.40
CA TYR A 108 -8.14 -13.99 13.25
C TYR A 108 -8.88 -15.28 13.61
N ASP A 109 -8.98 -15.58 14.90
CA ASP A 109 -9.67 -16.72 15.49
C ASP A 109 -11.20 -16.67 15.33
N LYS A 110 -11.75 -15.49 15.05
CA LYS A 110 -13.19 -15.29 14.92
C LYS A 110 -13.56 -14.16 13.98
N GLY A 111 -14.83 -14.17 13.57
CA GLY A 111 -15.42 -13.11 12.77
C GLY A 111 -14.85 -13.04 11.36
N ARG A 112 -14.87 -11.84 10.78
CA ARG A 112 -14.56 -11.62 9.36
C ARG A 112 -13.09 -11.44 9.03
N ARG A 113 -12.22 -11.19 10.03
CA ARG A 113 -10.88 -10.64 9.78
C ARG A 113 -10.02 -11.54 8.91
N LEU A 114 -10.03 -12.85 9.15
CA LEU A 114 -9.23 -13.77 8.34
C LEU A 114 -9.69 -13.78 6.88
N TYR A 115 -11.00 -13.76 6.63
CA TYR A 115 -11.57 -13.64 5.28
C TYR A 115 -11.23 -12.30 4.61
N ASP A 116 -11.24 -11.19 5.36
CA ASP A 116 -10.81 -9.89 4.83
C ASP A 116 -9.34 -9.92 4.37
N LEU A 117 -8.47 -10.68 5.06
CA LEU A 117 -7.08 -10.88 4.62
C LEU A 117 -6.97 -11.77 3.38
N MET A 118 -7.88 -12.74 3.20
CA MET A 118 -7.92 -13.53 1.96
C MET A 118 -8.32 -12.67 0.76
N ASP A 119 -9.36 -11.85 0.91
CA ASP A 119 -9.80 -10.91 -0.13
C ASP A 119 -8.69 -9.90 -0.46
N MET A 120 -7.98 -9.38 0.55
CA MET A 120 -6.83 -8.50 0.38
C MET A 120 -5.68 -9.20 -0.35
N SER A 121 -5.37 -10.45 -0.01
CA SER A 121 -4.32 -11.24 -0.68
C SER A 121 -4.63 -11.48 -2.15
N VAL A 122 -5.88 -11.76 -2.51
CA VAL A 122 -6.32 -11.84 -3.91
C VAL A 122 -6.09 -10.51 -4.63
N PHE A 123 -6.51 -9.39 -4.04
CA PHE A 123 -6.34 -8.07 -4.64
C PHE A 123 -4.86 -7.68 -4.81
N ASP A 124 -4.04 -7.92 -3.79
CA ASP A 124 -2.60 -7.66 -3.84
C ASP A 124 -1.92 -8.57 -4.88
N PHE A 125 -2.39 -9.81 -5.08
CA PHE A 125 -1.86 -10.71 -6.12
C PHE A 125 -2.18 -10.17 -7.52
N LEU A 126 -3.43 -9.79 -7.78
CA LEU A 126 -3.84 -9.24 -9.09
C LEU A 126 -3.09 -7.96 -9.46
N THR A 127 -2.66 -7.18 -8.46
CA THR A 127 -1.85 -5.97 -8.67
C THR A 127 -0.35 -6.23 -8.59
N GLY A 128 0.10 -7.43 -8.18
CA GLY A 128 1.52 -7.72 -7.92
C GLY A 128 2.11 -6.93 -6.74
N ASN A 129 1.27 -6.39 -5.84
CA ASN A 129 1.71 -5.62 -4.68
C ASN A 129 2.21 -6.53 -3.56
N MET A 130 3.53 -6.69 -3.46
CA MET A 130 4.15 -7.54 -2.45
C MET A 130 4.43 -6.84 -1.10
N ASP A 131 4.06 -5.57 -0.94
CA ASP A 131 4.44 -4.73 0.21
C ASP A 131 3.38 -4.63 1.32
N ARG A 132 2.43 -5.57 1.36
CA ARG A 132 1.38 -5.64 2.39
C ARG A 132 1.90 -6.13 3.74
N HIS A 133 2.56 -5.24 4.48
CA HIS A 133 3.13 -5.51 5.80
C HIS A 133 2.26 -5.08 6.97
N HIS A 134 1.37 -4.12 6.72
CA HIS A 134 0.35 -3.67 7.65
C HIS A 134 -0.98 -3.55 6.92
N TYR A 135 -2.05 -3.53 7.72
CA TYR A 135 -3.37 -3.11 7.28
C TYR A 135 -4.01 -2.25 8.35
N GLU A 136 -4.97 -1.43 7.96
CA GLU A 136 -5.68 -0.55 8.88
C GLU A 136 -7.16 -0.90 8.98
N THR A 137 -7.77 -0.47 10.08
CA THR A 137 -9.20 -0.61 10.36
C THR A 137 -9.68 0.61 11.13
N PHE A 138 -10.97 0.92 11.08
CA PHE A 138 -11.54 1.95 11.96
C PHE A 138 -11.77 1.41 13.37
N LYS A 139 -11.20 2.07 14.39
CA LYS A 139 -11.35 1.67 15.81
C LYS A 139 -12.79 1.69 16.29
N LEU A 140 -13.60 2.59 15.74
CA LEU A 140 -15.00 2.81 16.13
C LEU A 140 -15.84 1.51 16.07
N PHE A 141 -15.51 0.60 15.15
CA PHE A 141 -16.27 -0.62 14.90
C PHE A 141 -15.62 -1.88 15.52
N GLY A 142 -14.55 -1.72 16.32
CA GLY A 142 -13.87 -2.84 16.94
C GLY A 142 -13.25 -3.82 15.92
N ASN A 143 -13.43 -5.12 16.13
CA ASN A 143 -12.88 -6.16 15.25
C ASN A 143 -13.79 -6.50 14.07
N GLU A 144 -15.10 -6.26 14.19
CA GLU A 144 -16.11 -6.53 13.17
C GLU A 144 -16.19 -5.37 12.17
N THR A 145 -15.08 -5.13 11.49
CA THR A 145 -14.92 -4.06 10.52
C THR A 145 -14.03 -4.52 9.37
N PHE A 146 -14.16 -3.85 8.24
CA PHE A 146 -13.37 -4.13 7.05
C PHE A 146 -11.95 -3.57 7.18
N THR A 147 -11.05 -4.14 6.38
CA THR A 147 -9.67 -3.66 6.23
C THR A 147 -9.61 -2.51 5.23
N LEU A 148 -8.87 -1.46 5.57
CA LEU A 148 -8.60 -0.36 4.66
C LEU A 148 -7.50 -0.77 3.70
N HIS A 149 -7.83 -0.84 2.41
CA HIS A 149 -6.88 -1.10 1.34
C HIS A 149 -6.18 0.23 0.99
N LEU A 150 -4.98 0.43 1.55
CA LEU A 150 -4.13 1.61 1.40
C LEU A 150 -2.76 1.23 0.80
N ASP A 151 -1.93 2.21 0.47
CA ASP A 151 -0.53 2.01 0.04
C ASP A 151 -0.31 1.05 -1.15
N HIS A 152 -1.04 1.28 -2.25
CA HIS A 152 -0.92 0.47 -3.48
C HIS A 152 0.16 0.95 -4.46
N GLY A 153 0.99 1.92 -4.08
CA GLY A 153 2.00 2.52 -4.97
C GLY A 153 3.10 1.54 -5.44
N ARG A 154 3.15 0.33 -4.88
CA ARG A 154 4.09 -0.74 -5.27
C ARG A 154 3.44 -1.87 -6.08
N GLY A 155 2.17 -1.70 -6.48
CA GLY A 155 1.54 -2.55 -7.47
C GLY A 155 2.01 -2.24 -8.90
N PHE A 156 1.62 -3.09 -9.84
CA PHE A 156 1.81 -2.98 -11.29
C PHE A 156 3.28 -2.81 -11.75
N GLY A 157 4.25 -3.21 -10.92
CA GLY A 157 5.67 -3.05 -11.23
C GLY A 157 6.24 -4.05 -12.25
N LYS A 158 5.58 -5.19 -12.48
CA LYS A 158 6.05 -6.24 -13.40
C LYS A 158 4.88 -6.87 -14.18
N PRO A 159 4.71 -6.56 -15.48
CA PRO A 159 3.56 -7.04 -16.27
C PRO A 159 3.68 -8.49 -16.76
N HIS A 160 4.85 -9.12 -16.65
CA HIS A 160 5.13 -10.47 -17.16
C HIS A 160 5.65 -11.42 -16.07
N HIS A 161 5.37 -11.11 -14.80
CA HIS A 161 5.80 -11.92 -13.66
C HIS A 161 4.70 -11.97 -12.63
N ASP A 162 4.22 -13.19 -12.35
CA ASP A 162 3.24 -13.43 -11.31
C ASP A 162 3.96 -13.81 -10.00
N GLU A 163 3.82 -12.96 -8.99
CA GLU A 163 4.43 -13.19 -7.68
C GLU A 163 3.53 -14.07 -6.81
N LEU A 164 3.59 -15.38 -7.02
CA LEU A 164 2.74 -16.38 -6.34
C LEU A 164 2.86 -16.34 -4.81
N THR A 165 3.96 -15.84 -4.25
CA THR A 165 4.11 -15.73 -2.79
C THR A 165 3.10 -14.78 -2.15
N ILE A 166 2.47 -13.88 -2.92
CA ILE A 166 1.38 -13.02 -2.44
C ILE A 166 0.12 -13.83 -2.09
N LEU A 167 -0.11 -14.97 -2.77
CA LEU A 167 -1.24 -15.88 -2.51
C LEU A 167 -1.00 -16.84 -1.34
N ALA A 168 0.15 -16.77 -0.66
CA ALA A 168 0.44 -17.62 0.50
C ALA A 168 -0.69 -17.66 1.56
N PRO A 169 -1.36 -16.55 1.92
CA PRO A 169 -2.51 -16.59 2.82
C PRO A 169 -3.63 -17.51 2.31
N VAL A 170 -4.05 -17.36 1.06
CA VAL A 170 -5.14 -18.14 0.46
C VAL A 170 -4.75 -19.62 0.33
N LEU A 171 -3.52 -19.90 -0.13
CA LEU A 171 -3.02 -21.26 -0.32
C LEU A 171 -2.81 -22.01 0.99
N GLN A 172 -2.34 -21.35 2.04
CA GLN A 172 -2.12 -21.98 3.35
C GLN A 172 -3.41 -22.10 4.15
N CYS A 173 -4.31 -21.11 4.05
CA CYS A 173 -5.57 -21.17 4.76
C CYS A 173 -6.63 -21.98 4.04
N CYS A 174 -6.59 -22.12 2.72
CA CYS A 174 -7.65 -22.73 1.92
C CYS A 174 -9.05 -22.16 2.27
N LEU A 175 -9.12 -20.84 2.43
CA LEU A 175 -10.35 -20.10 2.74
C LEU A 175 -10.53 -18.99 1.72
N LEU A 176 -11.77 -18.79 1.29
CA LEU A 176 -12.16 -17.66 0.47
C LEU A 176 -13.62 -17.31 0.75
N ARG A 177 -13.94 -16.01 0.78
CA ARG A 177 -15.33 -15.57 0.94
C ARG A 177 -16.13 -15.95 -0.31
N GLN A 178 -17.32 -16.50 -0.11
CA GLN A 178 -18.20 -16.93 -1.21
C GLN A 178 -18.45 -15.81 -2.22
N SER A 179 -18.76 -14.59 -1.76
CA SER A 179 -18.97 -13.43 -2.66
C SER A 179 -17.75 -13.10 -3.51
N THR A 180 -16.55 -13.27 -2.96
CA THR A 180 -15.29 -13.03 -3.67
C THR A 180 -15.10 -14.10 -4.75
N LEU A 181 -15.30 -15.37 -4.39
CA LEU A 181 -15.23 -16.48 -5.35
C LEU A 181 -16.24 -16.31 -6.49
N GLU A 182 -17.50 -16.00 -6.17
CA GLU A 182 -18.55 -15.76 -7.17
C GLU A 182 -18.22 -14.60 -8.09
N THR A 183 -17.52 -13.57 -7.62
CA THR A 183 -17.08 -12.45 -8.45
C THR A 183 -15.92 -12.85 -9.37
N LEU A 184 -14.97 -13.66 -8.88
CA LEU A 184 -13.81 -14.11 -9.65
C LEU A 184 -14.16 -15.14 -10.74
N LEU A 185 -15.27 -15.86 -10.58
CA LEU A 185 -15.74 -16.88 -11.54
C LEU A 185 -16.67 -16.32 -12.64
N ARG A 186 -17.02 -15.03 -12.58
CA ARG A 186 -17.81 -14.35 -13.62
C ARG A 186 -16.91 -13.90 -14.76
#